data_AF-A0A7S0Q7Q5-F1
#
_entry.id   AF-A0A7S0Q7Q5-F1
#
_cell.length_a   1.000
_cell.length_b   1.000
_cell.length_c   1.000
_cell.angle_alpha   90.00
_cell.angle_beta   90.00
_cell.angle_gamma   90.00
#
_symmetry.space_group_name_H-M   'P 1'
#
loop_
_entity.id
_entity.type
_entity.pdbx_description
1 polymer ?
#
loop_
_entity_poly.entity_id
_entity_poly.type
_entity_poly.pdbx_seq_one_letter_code
_entity_poly.pdbx_strand_id
1 'polypeptide(L)'
;LAPCTKELFASYERALEREHVPSPELLKAYESKVGAMIFAAPAARFECAYGIGICARCITFPTAEMDAHADRIIAYMAQHATDEIQFDGHAPRASLFTMYSDSDWNVAHSTTG
;
A
#
# COMPACT_ATOMS: atom_id res chain seq x y z
N LEU A 1 -12.27 -8.74 4.59
CA LEU A 1 -11.39 -7.74 5.26
C LEU A 1 -10.93 -6.74 4.21
N ALA A 2 -10.65 -5.47 4.51
CA ALA A 2 -10.03 -4.57 3.53
C ALA A 2 -8.48 -4.73 3.54
N PRO A 3 -7.79 -4.54 2.40
CA PRO A 3 -6.34 -4.75 2.28
C PRO A 3 -5.53 -3.87 3.23
N CYS A 4 -5.93 -2.61 3.40
CA CYS A 4 -5.34 -1.67 4.34
C CYS A 4 -6.39 -1.09 5.31
N THR A 5 -5.92 -0.55 6.43
CA THR A 5 -6.76 0.20 7.38
C THR A 5 -6.58 1.69 7.15
N LYS A 6 -7.48 2.50 7.72
CA LYS A 6 -7.37 3.97 7.70
C LYS A 6 -6.09 4.50 8.37
N GLU A 7 -5.44 3.68 9.21
CA GLU A 7 -4.24 4.06 9.95
C GLU A 7 -2.97 4.00 9.10
N LEU A 8 -3.00 3.37 7.92
CA LEU A 8 -1.82 3.15 7.08
C LEU A 8 -1.08 4.46 6.78
N PHE A 9 -1.82 5.50 6.38
CA PHE A 9 -1.21 6.77 6.02
C PHE A 9 -0.64 7.50 7.26
N ALA A 10 -1.37 7.48 8.38
CA ALA A 10 -0.89 8.07 9.63
C ALA A 10 0.36 7.37 10.17
N SER A 11 0.45 6.03 10.06
CA SER A 11 1.68 5.28 10.38
C SER A 11 2.85 5.65 9.48
N TYR A 12 2.59 5.90 8.19
CA TYR A 12 3.60 6.38 7.26
C TYR A 12 4.08 7.80 7.59
N GLU A 13 3.17 8.71 7.93
CA GLU A 13 3.54 10.08 8.36
C GLU A 13 4.43 10.06 9.60
N ARG A 14 4.14 9.23 10.60
CA ARG A 14 5.03 9.04 11.75
C ARG A 14 6.40 8.48 11.35
N ALA A 15 6.43 7.53 10.42
CA ALA A 15 7.70 6.99 9.92
C ALA A 15 8.54 8.05 9.18
N LEU A 16 7.90 9.00 8.48
CA LEU A 16 8.56 10.09 7.78
C LEU A 16 9.33 11.05 8.70
N GLU A 17 8.95 11.15 9.97
CA GLU A 17 9.66 11.96 10.97
C GLU A 17 11.09 11.43 11.22
N ARG A 18 11.37 10.16 10.87
CA ARG A 18 12.69 9.51 10.92
C ARG A 18 13.37 9.60 12.29
N GLU A 19 12.58 9.66 13.36
CA GLU A 19 13.08 9.61 14.74
C GLU A 19 13.63 8.23 15.12
N HIS A 20 13.43 7.22 14.26
CA HIS A 20 13.87 5.85 14.45
C HIS A 20 14.95 5.45 13.43
N VAL A 21 15.94 4.69 13.89
CA VAL A 21 16.89 3.98 13.03
C VAL A 21 16.48 2.51 12.94
N PRO A 22 16.04 2.02 11.78
CA PRO A 22 15.63 0.63 11.60
C PRO A 22 16.81 -0.33 11.84
N SER A 23 16.53 -1.43 12.53
CA SER A 23 17.49 -2.54 12.61
C SER A 23 17.79 -3.09 11.21
N PRO A 24 19.03 -3.57 10.94
CA PRO A 24 19.37 -4.21 9.67
C PRO A 24 18.44 -5.39 9.31
N GLU A 25 17.97 -6.12 10.32
CA GLU A 25 17.06 -7.26 10.15
C GLU A 25 15.69 -6.80 9.65
N LEU A 26 15.12 -5.76 10.26
CA LEU A 26 13.86 -5.16 9.84
C LEU A 26 13.97 -4.58 8.43
N LEU A 27 15.06 -3.86 8.14
CA LEU A 27 15.28 -3.25 6.83
C LEU A 27 15.27 -4.33 5.73
N LYS A 28 16.04 -5.41 5.93
CA LYS A 28 16.12 -6.52 4.98
C LYS A 28 14.78 -7.25 4.81
N ALA A 29 14.09 -7.53 5.91
CA ALA A 29 12.81 -8.23 5.87
C ALA A 29 11.73 -7.37 5.17
N TYR A 30 11.67 -6.08 5.49
CA TYR A 30 10.71 -5.15 4.92
C TYR A 30 10.95 -4.93 3.43
N GLU A 31 12.20 -4.68 3.02
CA GLU A 31 12.58 -4.51 1.61
C GLU A 31 12.18 -5.74 0.78
N SER A 32 12.46 -6.95 1.29
CA SER A 32 12.10 -8.18 0.60
C SER A 32 10.59 -8.36 0.45
N LYS A 33 9.81 -8.12 1.51
CA LYS A 33 8.34 -8.22 1.50
C LYS A 33 7.72 -7.21 0.54
N VAL A 34 8.07 -5.94 0.69
CA VAL A 34 7.51 -4.86 -0.14
C VAL A 34 7.94 -5.00 -1.60
N GLY A 35 9.19 -5.38 -1.86
CA GLY A 35 9.67 -5.68 -3.20
C GLY A 35 8.83 -6.73 -3.91
N ALA A 36 8.47 -7.83 -3.23
CA ALA A 36 7.58 -8.84 -3.78
C ALA A 36 6.16 -8.31 -4.05
N MET A 37 5.61 -7.50 -3.14
CA MET A 37 4.27 -6.92 -3.30
C MET A 37 4.17 -5.95 -4.48
N ILE A 38 5.22 -5.16 -4.76
CA ILE A 38 5.25 -4.20 -5.88
C ILE A 38 4.99 -4.90 -7.23
N PHE A 39 5.43 -6.15 -7.39
CA PHE A 39 5.14 -6.92 -8.59
C PHE A 39 3.71 -7.47 -8.62
N ALA A 40 3.17 -7.87 -7.47
CA ALA A 40 1.81 -8.40 -7.38
C ALA A 40 0.73 -7.36 -7.70
N ALA A 41 0.94 -6.10 -7.29
CA ALA A 41 -0.02 -5.02 -7.45
C ALA A 41 -0.48 -4.78 -8.91
N PRO A 42 0.40 -4.53 -9.89
CA PRO A 42 -0.01 -4.32 -11.28
C PRO A 42 -0.37 -5.62 -12.01
N ALA A 43 0.16 -6.77 -11.57
CA ALA A 43 0.01 -8.03 -12.30
C ALA A 43 -1.31 -8.75 -12.00
N ALA A 44 -1.75 -8.74 -10.74
CA ALA A 44 -2.91 -9.55 -10.31
C ALA A 44 -3.73 -8.94 -9.17
N ARG A 45 -3.18 -7.99 -8.40
CA ARG A 45 -3.76 -7.53 -7.13
C ARG A 45 -3.93 -6.01 -7.09
N PHE A 46 -4.59 -5.46 -8.12
CA PHE A 46 -4.75 -4.02 -8.28
C PHE A 46 -5.47 -3.36 -7.10
N GLU A 47 -6.37 -4.08 -6.43
CA GLU A 47 -7.08 -3.62 -5.24
C GLU A 47 -6.14 -3.33 -4.04
N CYS A 48 -4.93 -3.90 -4.05
CA CYS A 48 -3.90 -3.66 -3.03
C CYS A 48 -2.93 -2.53 -3.41
N ALA A 49 -3.03 -1.96 -4.62
CA ALA A 49 -2.02 -1.05 -5.17
C ALA A 49 -1.78 0.20 -4.31
N TYR A 50 -2.85 0.79 -3.74
CA TYR A 50 -2.72 1.93 -2.83
C TYR A 50 -1.86 1.55 -1.60
N GLY A 51 -2.22 0.46 -0.91
CA GLY A 51 -1.54 0.07 0.32
C GLY A 51 -0.07 -0.29 0.09
N ILE A 52 0.20 -1.01 -1.00
CA ILE A 52 1.56 -1.37 -1.44
C ILE A 52 2.35 -0.12 -1.80
N GLY A 53 1.73 0.86 -2.47
CA GLY A 53 2.34 2.14 -2.81
C GLY A 53 2.76 2.95 -1.59
N ILE A 54 1.94 2.99 -0.52
CA ILE A 54 2.34 3.65 0.74
C ILE A 54 3.51 2.90 1.39
N CYS A 55 3.46 1.57 1.45
CA CYS A 55 4.56 0.76 2.02
C CYS A 55 5.89 0.96 1.26
N ALA A 56 5.84 1.05 -0.07
CA ALA A 56 7.01 1.27 -0.92
C ALA A 56 7.76 2.58 -0.59
N ARG A 57 7.03 3.63 -0.17
CA ARG A 57 7.64 4.91 0.23
C ARG A 57 8.48 4.81 1.50
N CYS A 58 8.26 3.78 2.33
CA CYS A 58 8.92 3.57 3.61
C CYS A 58 10.08 2.54 3.54
N ILE A 59 10.42 2.02 2.36
CA ILE A 59 11.43 0.94 2.18
C ILE A 59 12.77 1.24 2.86
N THR A 60 13.20 2.50 2.88
CA THR A 60 14.51 2.90 3.42
C THR A 60 14.48 3.30 4.90
N PHE A 61 13.30 3.37 5.51
CA PHE A 61 13.12 3.77 6.91
C PHE A 61 11.92 3.05 7.58
N PRO A 62 11.81 1.71 7.46
CA PRO A 62 10.65 1.00 7.98
C PRO A 62 10.53 1.11 9.49
N THR A 63 9.29 1.16 9.97
CA THR A 63 8.94 1.01 11.38
C THR A 63 8.20 -0.30 11.60
N ALA A 64 8.12 -0.77 12.84
CA ALA A 64 7.35 -1.98 13.18
C ALA A 64 5.86 -1.85 12.80
N GLU A 65 5.29 -0.64 12.88
CA GLU A 65 3.91 -0.40 12.46
C GLU A 65 3.75 -0.55 10.94
N MET A 66 4.68 0.00 10.16
CA MET A 66 4.66 -0.14 8.71
C MET A 66 4.86 -1.60 8.28
N ASP A 67 5.68 -2.36 9.01
CA ASP A 67 5.88 -3.79 8.79
C ASP A 67 4.60 -4.59 9.03
N ALA A 68 3.86 -4.29 10.10
CA ALA A 68 2.57 -4.91 10.39
C ALA A 68 1.51 -4.61 9.30
N HIS A 69 1.53 -3.41 8.71
CA HIS A 69 0.67 -3.09 7.58
C HIS A 69 1.03 -3.90 6.34
N ALA A 70 2.32 -4.09 6.05
CA ALA A 70 2.77 -4.94 4.96
C ALA A 70 2.31 -6.40 5.15
N ASP A 71 2.47 -6.95 6.36
CA ASP A 71 2.01 -8.30 6.69
C ASP A 71 0.49 -8.46 6.54
N ARG A 72 -0.27 -7.43 6.92
CA ARG A 72 -1.72 -7.41 6.72
C ARG A 72 -2.09 -7.50 5.24
N ILE A 73 -1.42 -6.74 4.37
CA ILE A 73 -1.68 -6.76 2.93
C ILE A 73 -1.35 -8.14 2.35
N ILE A 74 -0.22 -8.74 2.75
CA ILE A 74 0.15 -10.10 2.35
C ILE A 74 -0.89 -11.11 2.81
N ALA A 75 -1.33 -11.03 4.07
CA ALA A 75 -2.36 -11.90 4.61
C ALA A 75 -3.70 -11.73 3.87
N TYR A 76 -4.07 -10.51 3.51
CA TYR A 76 -5.25 -10.24 2.70
C TYR A 76 -5.15 -10.90 1.32
N MET A 77 -4.04 -10.72 0.61
CA MET A 77 -3.84 -11.36 -0.69
C MET A 77 -3.89 -12.89 -0.60
N ALA A 78 -3.30 -13.47 0.44
CA ALA A 78 -3.33 -14.92 0.66
C ALA A 78 -4.74 -15.44 0.99
N GLN A 79 -5.51 -14.72 1.82
CA GLN A 79 -6.88 -15.08 2.18
C GLN A 79 -7.85 -15.01 0.99
N HIS A 80 -7.55 -14.15 0.01
CA HIS A 80 -8.39 -13.92 -1.16
C HIS A 80 -7.65 -14.38 -2.43
N ALA A 81 -6.79 -15.40 -2.34
CA ALA A 81 -5.94 -15.83 -3.45
C ALA A 81 -6.72 -16.37 -4.66
N THR A 82 -7.96 -16.82 -4.43
CA THR A 82 -8.90 -17.30 -5.46
C THR A 82 -9.80 -16.22 -6.02
N ASP A 83 -9.77 -15.01 -5.45
CA ASP A 83 -10.63 -13.93 -5.88
C ASP A 83 -10.02 -13.26 -7.10
N GLU A 84 -10.78 -13.23 -8.19
CA GLU A 84 -10.39 -12.61 -9.44
C GLU A 84 -11.07 -11.26 -9.62
N ILE A 85 -10.32 -10.29 -10.16
CA ILE A 85 -10.92 -9.06 -10.67
C ILE A 85 -11.40 -9.35 -12.09
N GLN A 86 -12.72 -9.42 -12.26
CA GLN A 86 -13.35 -9.58 -13.56
C GLN A 86 -14.00 -8.28 -14.02
N PHE A 87 -13.78 -7.95 -15.30
CA PHE A 87 -14.51 -6.88 -15.96
C PHE A 87 -15.76 -7.45 -16.61
N ASP A 88 -16.94 -7.00 -16.17
CA ASP A 88 -18.21 -7.36 -16.77
C ASP A 88 -18.60 -6.33 -17.85
N GLY A 89 -18.47 -6.75 -19.12
CA GLY A 89 -18.83 -5.92 -20.28
C GLY A 89 -20.34 -5.66 -20.43
N HIS A 90 -21.19 -6.37 -19.69
CA HIS A 90 -22.64 -6.17 -19.67
C HIS A 90 -23.12 -5.32 -18.50
N ALA A 91 -22.24 -4.96 -17.56
CA ALA A 91 -22.59 -4.11 -16.44
C ALA A 91 -23.04 -2.72 -16.93
N PRO A 92 -24.01 -2.07 -16.24
CA PRO A 92 -24.41 -0.70 -16.57
C PRO A 92 -23.20 0.24 -16.57
N ARG A 93 -22.98 0.94 -17.69
CA ARG A 93 -21.82 1.84 -17.93
C ARG A 93 -20.47 1.11 -18.07
N ALA A 94 -20.43 -0.16 -18.49
CA ALA A 94 -19.17 -0.87 -18.75
C ALA A 94 -18.25 -0.16 -19.78
N SER A 95 -18.81 0.65 -20.68
CA SER A 95 -18.04 1.48 -21.63
C SER A 95 -17.45 2.76 -21.00
N LEU A 96 -17.78 3.07 -19.75
CA LEU A 96 -17.39 4.31 -19.08
C LEU A 96 -16.22 4.05 -18.13
N PHE A 97 -15.02 4.47 -18.53
CA PHE A 97 -13.85 4.39 -17.66
C PHE A 97 -13.80 5.61 -16.73
N THR A 98 -13.89 5.38 -15.41
CA THR A 98 -13.78 6.44 -14.41
C THR A 98 -12.45 6.29 -13.68
N MET A 99 -11.55 7.25 -13.90
CA MET A 99 -10.29 7.35 -13.16
C MET A 99 -10.40 8.50 -12.17
N TYR A 100 -9.96 8.24 -10.95
CA TYR A 100 -9.69 9.27 -9.95
C TYR A 100 -8.19 9.40 -9.82
N SER A 101 -7.67 10.60 -10.03
CA SER A 101 -6.28 10.94 -9.74
C SER A 101 -6.29 12.00 -8.66
N ASP A 102 -5.66 11.69 -7.54
CA ASP A 102 -5.31 12.66 -6.51
C ASP A 102 -3.82 12.93 -6.66
N SER A 103 -3.48 14.07 -7.25
CA SER A 103 -2.09 14.49 -7.44
C SER A 103 -1.77 15.55 -6.40
N ASP A 104 -1.06 15.12 -5.37
CA ASP A 104 -0.46 15.98 -4.35
C ASP A 104 1.00 16.26 -4.76
N TRP A 105 1.35 17.54 -4.88
CA TRP A 105 2.75 18.02 -4.96
C TRP A 105 3.06 18.85 -3.72
N ASN A 106 3.10 18.20 -2.57
CA ASN A 106 3.42 18.85 -1.32
C ASN A 106 4.82 18.43 -0.86
N VAL A 107 5.64 19.44 -0.59
CA VAL A 107 6.98 19.29 0.00
C VAL A 107 6.98 19.60 1.51
N ALA A 108 5.82 19.86 2.12
CA ALA A 108 5.64 20.12 3.55
C ALA A 108 4.29 19.58 4.09
N HIS A 109 4.09 19.47 5.41
CA HIS A 109 2.81 18.97 5.95
C HIS A 109 1.63 19.92 5.69
N SER A 110 0.46 19.36 5.31
CA SER A 110 -0.80 20.11 5.16
C SER A 110 -1.26 20.63 6.53
N THR A 111 -1.47 21.94 6.64
CA THR A 111 -1.86 22.61 7.91
C THR A 111 -3.25 23.24 7.89
N THR A 112 -4.05 22.99 6.85
CA THR A 112 -5.42 23.51 6.79
C THR A 112 -6.39 22.38 6.48
N GLY A 113 -7.11 21.97 7.53
CA GLY A 113 -8.40 21.30 7.40
C GLY A 113 -9.52 22.27 7.05
#